data_AF-A0A914TFH1-F1
#
_entry.id   AF-A0A914TFH1-F1
#
_cell.length_a   1.000
_cell.length_b   1.000
_cell.length_c   1.000
_cell.angle_alpha   90.00
_cell.angle_beta   90.00
_cell.angle_gamma   90.00
#
_symmetry.space_group_name_H-M   'P 1'
#
loop_
_entity.id
_entity.type
_entity.pdbx_description
1 polymer ?
#
loop_
_entity_poly.entity_id
_entity_poly.type
_entity_poly.pdbx_seq_one_letter_code
_entity_poly.pdbx_strand_id
1 'polypeptide(L)'
;MPKPAENEISLDEGPQDDEQSKPETSAKKSRKRKQSKPSDGLTAFQRAKKQYEKIQDERREEAKKRRIENEKRENERLDAMSFRRRKDQAIKSRTKKGQPNLNAVMGCIVEKLMKEKEKKN
;
A
#
# COMPACT_ATOMS: atom_id res chain seq x y z
N MET A 1 -13.24 2.39 -28.54
CA MET A 1 -12.00 2.77 -27.82
C MET A 1 -12.29 3.99 -26.98
N PRO A 2 -12.36 3.90 -25.64
CA PRO A 2 -12.51 5.09 -24.80
C PRO A 2 -11.12 5.69 -24.48
N LYS A 3 -11.05 7.02 -24.49
CA LYS A 3 -9.86 7.86 -24.31
C LYS A 3 -9.28 7.76 -22.88
N PRO A 4 -7.97 7.98 -22.66
CA PRO A 4 -7.41 8.11 -21.32
C PRO A 4 -7.81 9.46 -20.69
N ALA A 5 -8.21 9.44 -19.42
CA ALA A 5 -8.42 10.62 -18.60
C ALA A 5 -7.07 11.27 -18.28
N GLU A 6 -7.00 12.58 -18.48
CA GLU A 6 -5.82 13.40 -18.20
C GLU A 6 -5.64 13.57 -16.69
N ASN A 7 -4.37 13.50 -16.29
CA ASN A 7 -3.90 13.74 -14.94
C ASN A 7 -4.02 15.24 -14.61
N GLU A 8 -4.82 15.61 -13.60
CA GLU A 8 -4.63 16.88 -12.90
C GLU A 8 -3.74 16.65 -11.69
N ILE A 9 -2.45 16.97 -11.86
CA ILE A 9 -1.47 17.09 -10.78
C ILE A 9 -1.64 18.51 -10.23
N SER A 10 -2.29 18.65 -9.08
CA SER A 10 -2.33 19.90 -8.34
C SER A 10 -0.93 20.18 -7.76
N LEU A 11 -0.18 21.08 -8.38
CA LEU A 11 0.95 21.78 -7.75
C LEU A 11 0.35 22.76 -6.74
N ASP A 12 0.44 22.43 -5.45
CA ASP A 12 0.22 23.39 -4.36
C ASP A 12 1.52 24.19 -4.19
N GLU A 13 1.45 25.46 -4.58
CA GLU A 13 2.55 26.41 -4.55
C GLU A 13 2.91 26.78 -3.11
N GLY A 14 4.21 26.76 -2.82
CA GLY A 14 4.75 27.12 -1.52
C GLY A 14 4.48 28.58 -1.12
N PRO A 15 4.65 28.92 0.18
CA PRO A 15 4.40 30.26 0.67
C PRO A 15 5.39 31.28 0.08
N GLN A 16 4.83 32.34 -0.50
CA GLN A 16 5.51 33.52 -1.02
C GLN A 16 6.10 34.36 0.13
N ASP A 17 7.42 34.47 0.16
CA ASP A 17 8.14 35.53 0.88
C ASP A 17 8.32 36.71 -0.07
N ASP A 18 7.77 37.89 0.25
CA ASP A 18 8.36 39.21 -0.06
C ASP A 18 7.44 40.35 0.41
N GLU A 19 7.75 40.99 1.55
CA GLU A 19 7.78 42.46 1.57
C GLU A 19 8.72 42.98 2.66
N GLN A 20 9.80 43.60 2.18
CA GLN A 20 10.80 44.31 2.97
C GLN A 20 10.25 45.67 3.39
N SER A 21 10.28 45.97 4.69
CA SER A 21 10.41 47.36 5.15
C SER A 21 11.43 47.45 6.30
N LYS A 22 12.44 48.29 6.09
CA LYS A 22 13.45 48.78 7.05
C LYS A 22 13.50 50.31 6.85
N PRO A 23 14.10 51.12 7.74
CA PRO A 23 14.44 50.94 9.16
C PRO A 23 13.99 52.14 10.03
N GLU A 24 13.76 51.96 11.34
CA GLU A 24 13.97 53.07 12.29
C GLU A 24 14.82 52.62 13.49
N THR A 25 15.85 53.42 13.71
CA THR A 25 16.91 53.28 14.69
C THR A 25 16.45 53.81 16.04
N SER A 26 16.58 53.05 17.12
CA SER A 26 17.13 53.60 18.37
C SER A 26 17.44 52.52 19.40
N ALA A 27 18.43 52.82 20.24
CA ALA A 27 18.80 52.14 21.47
C ALA A 27 19.51 50.78 21.36
N LYS A 28 20.83 50.87 21.15
CA LYS A 28 21.82 49.90 21.65
C LYS A 28 21.53 49.56 23.12
N LYS A 29 20.96 48.38 23.39
CA LYS A 29 21.22 47.63 24.62
C LYS A 29 21.94 46.36 24.22
N SER A 30 23.27 46.39 24.32
CA SER A 30 24.13 45.22 24.23
C SER A 30 23.79 44.26 25.38
N ARG A 31 22.73 43.47 25.21
CA ARG A 31 22.46 42.31 26.03
C ARG A 31 23.58 41.32 25.72
N LYS A 32 24.58 41.22 26.61
CA LYS A 32 25.59 40.17 26.58
C LYS A 32 24.85 38.84 26.37
N ARG A 33 25.01 38.24 25.18
CA ARG A 33 24.48 36.90 24.88
C ARG A 33 25.21 35.96 25.82
N LYS A 34 24.60 35.65 26.97
CA LYS A 34 25.03 34.52 27.79
C LYS A 34 24.95 33.33 26.86
N GLN A 35 26.09 32.81 26.43
CA GLN A 35 26.14 31.55 25.70
C GLN A 35 25.53 30.52 26.64
N SER A 36 24.28 30.16 26.36
CA SER A 36 23.61 29.07 27.03
C SER A 36 24.49 27.85 26.84
N LYS A 37 24.89 27.21 27.94
CA LYS A 37 25.61 25.94 27.92
C LYS A 37 24.94 25.00 26.91
N PRO A 38 25.70 24.23 26.10
CA PRO A 38 25.09 23.22 25.25
C PRO A 38 24.30 22.31 26.17
N SER A 39 22.98 22.27 25.99
CA SER A 39 22.14 21.36 26.76
C SER A 39 22.59 19.94 26.43
N ASP A 40 22.66 19.06 27.43
CA ASP A 40 22.87 17.60 27.28
C ASP A 40 21.72 16.90 26.50
N GLY A 41 20.92 17.67 25.75
CA GLY A 41 19.88 17.17 24.87
C GLY A 41 20.44 16.75 23.52
N LEU A 42 19.77 15.77 22.89
CA LEU A 42 20.09 15.36 21.52
C LEU A 42 20.11 16.58 20.59
N THR A 43 21.19 16.69 19.81
CA THR A 43 21.33 17.73 18.78
C THR A 43 20.20 17.61 17.77
N ALA A 44 19.84 18.72 17.11
CA ALA A 44 18.79 18.74 16.09
C ALA A 44 19.01 17.65 15.02
N PHE A 45 20.26 17.44 14.62
CA PHE A 45 20.66 16.37 13.70
C PHE A 45 20.37 14.97 14.25
N GLN A 46 20.72 14.69 15.51
CA GLN A 46 20.43 13.39 16.12
C GLN A 46 18.92 13.14 16.25
N ARG A 47 18.12 14.18 16.51
CA ARG A 47 16.66 14.08 16.51
C ARG A 47 16.14 13.77 15.11
N ALA A 48 16.63 14.47 14.09
CA ALA A 48 16.25 14.23 12.69
C ALA A 48 16.63 12.81 12.24
N LYS A 49 17.84 12.34 12.57
CA LYS A 49 18.30 10.97 12.27
C LYS A 49 17.38 9.92 12.89
N LYS A 50 17.03 10.06 14.17
CA LYS A 50 16.10 9.14 14.84
C LYS A 50 14.71 9.13 14.20
N GLN A 51 14.21 10.28 13.76
CA GLN A 51 12.91 10.34 13.08
C GLN A 51 12.97 9.70 11.68
N TYR A 52 14.05 9.94 10.94
CA TYR A 52 14.27 9.31 9.64
C TYR A 52 14.31 7.77 9.76
N GLU A 53 15.04 7.24 10.74
CA GLU A 53 15.12 5.80 10.99
C GLU A 53 13.74 5.21 11.30
N LYS A 54 12.94 5.86 12.15
CA LYS A 54 11.55 5.45 12.42
C LYS A 54 10.69 5.41 11.16
N ILE A 55 10.74 6.46 10.35
CA ILE A 55 9.96 6.53 9.09
C ILE A 55 10.40 5.42 8.13
N GLN A 56 11.69 5.09 8.06
CA GLN A 56 12.19 3.99 7.23
C GLN A 56 11.71 2.63 7.75
N ASP A 57 11.67 2.44 9.06
CA ASP A 57 11.15 1.22 9.68
C ASP A 57 9.65 1.05 9.39
N GLU A 58 8.86 2.09 9.59
CA GLU A 58 7.42 2.11 9.29
C GLU A 58 7.14 1.81 7.82
N ARG A 59 7.90 2.44 6.89
CA ARG A 59 7.77 2.16 5.45
C ARG A 59 8.12 0.73 5.10
N ARG A 60 9.14 0.14 5.74
CA ARG A 60 9.51 -1.26 5.52
C ARG A 60 8.43 -2.22 6.02
N GLU A 61 7.82 -1.93 7.16
CA GLU A 61 6.70 -2.71 7.69
C GLU A 61 5.46 -2.61 6.81
N GLU A 62 5.11 -1.40 6.36
CA GLU A 62 3.99 -1.17 5.46
C GLU A 62 4.20 -1.88 4.11
N ALA A 63 5.41 -1.79 3.54
CA ALA A 63 5.76 -2.50 2.32
C ALA A 63 5.64 -4.02 2.48
N LYS A 64 6.04 -4.58 3.62
CA LYS A 64 5.87 -6.01 3.92
C LYS A 64 4.39 -6.39 4.00
N LYS A 65 3.57 -5.61 4.72
CA LYS A 65 2.12 -5.86 4.83
C LYS A 65 1.46 -5.82 3.46
N ARG A 66 1.78 -4.82 2.63
CA ARG A 66 1.27 -4.69 1.26
C ARG A 66 1.68 -5.86 0.37
N ARG A 67 2.92 -6.35 0.48
CA ARG A 67 3.37 -7.54 -0.27
C ARG A 67 2.57 -8.77 0.10
N ILE A 68 2.40 -9.03 1.40
CA ILE A 68 1.62 -10.18 1.89
C ILE A 68 0.17 -10.09 1.41
N GLU A 69 -0.46 -8.91 1.46
CA GLU A 69 -1.82 -8.73 0.98
C GLU A 69 -1.92 -8.98 -0.53
N ASN A 70 -0.97 -8.45 -1.31
CA ASN A 70 -0.92 -8.66 -2.76
C ASN A 70 -0.73 -10.14 -3.11
N GLU A 71 0.19 -10.84 -2.43
CA GLU A 71 0.42 -12.28 -2.60
C GLU A 71 -0.83 -13.08 -2.26
N LYS A 72 -1.52 -12.75 -1.16
CA LYS A 72 -2.78 -13.39 -0.79
C LYS A 72 -3.83 -13.19 -1.89
N ARG A 73 -4.00 -11.96 -2.38
CA ARG A 73 -4.95 -11.63 -3.44
C ARG A 73 -4.61 -12.35 -4.75
N GLU A 74 -3.33 -12.45 -5.09
CA GLU A 74 -2.86 -13.18 -6.27
C GLU A 74 -3.15 -14.67 -6.15
N ASN A 75 -2.85 -15.28 -5.01
CA ASN A 75 -3.13 -16.68 -4.73
C ASN A 75 -4.63 -16.99 -4.84
N GLU A 76 -5.49 -16.17 -4.23
CA GLU A 76 -6.95 -16.30 -4.36
C GLU A 76 -7.41 -16.20 -5.82
N ARG A 77 -6.79 -15.32 -6.61
CA ARG A 77 -7.08 -15.18 -8.05
C ARG A 77 -6.64 -16.41 -8.84
N LEU A 78 -5.45 -16.94 -8.57
CA LEU A 78 -4.91 -18.14 -9.21
C LEU A 78 -5.76 -19.37 -8.88
N ASP A 79 -6.19 -19.51 -7.64
CA ASP A 79 -7.08 -20.59 -7.20
C ASP A 79 -8.45 -20.52 -7.88
N ALA A 80 -9.02 -19.32 -7.99
CA ALA A 80 -10.28 -19.12 -8.71
C ALA A 80 -10.15 -19.48 -10.21
N MET A 81 -9.05 -19.08 -10.84
CA MET A 81 -8.78 -19.41 -12.25
C MET A 81 -8.54 -20.91 -12.46
N SER A 82 -7.78 -21.56 -11.57
CA SER A 82 -7.49 -22.99 -11.65
C SER A 82 -8.78 -23.81 -11.47
N PHE A 83 -9.63 -23.42 -10.53
CA PHE A 83 -10.94 -24.03 -10.33
C PHE A 83 -11.84 -23.83 -11.56
N ARG A 84 -11.91 -22.61 -12.12
CA ARG A 84 -12.68 -22.34 -13.34
C ARG A 84 -12.23 -23.24 -14.49
N ARG A 85 -10.92 -23.37 -14.70
CA ARG A 85 -10.35 -24.23 -15.75
C ARG A 85 -10.74 -25.71 -15.54
N ARG A 86 -10.66 -26.23 -14.31
CA ARG A 86 -11.07 -27.61 -13.98
C ARG A 86 -12.56 -27.83 -14.21
N LYS A 87 -13.41 -26.89 -13.78
CA LYS A 87 -14.86 -26.91 -14.04
C LYS A 87 -15.16 -26.93 -15.53
N ASP A 88 -14.51 -26.09 -16.32
CA ASP A 88 -14.73 -26.02 -17.76
C ASP A 88 -14.29 -27.33 -18.45
N GLN A 89 -13.20 -27.93 -17.99
CA GLN A 89 -12.75 -29.24 -18.45
C GLN A 89 -13.74 -30.35 -18.08
N ALA A 90 -14.29 -30.35 -16.87
CA ALA A 90 -15.30 -31.31 -16.44
C ALA A 90 -16.58 -31.22 -17.29
N ILE A 91 -17.04 -30.00 -17.59
CA ILE A 91 -18.22 -29.77 -18.46
C ILE A 91 -17.96 -30.27 -19.89
N LYS A 92 -16.76 -30.04 -20.42
CA LYS A 92 -16.37 -30.52 -21.75
C LYS A 92 -16.15 -32.03 -21.81
N SER A 93 -15.86 -32.66 -20.67
CA SER A 93 -15.59 -34.09 -20.63
C SER A 93 -16.85 -34.90 -20.93
N ARG A 94 -16.70 -35.84 -21.87
CA ARG A 94 -17.77 -36.72 -22.32
C ARG A 94 -17.40 -38.18 -22.10
N THR A 95 -18.39 -39.02 -21.87
CA THR A 95 -18.23 -40.48 -21.81
C THR A 95 -17.97 -41.05 -23.20
N LYS A 96 -17.60 -42.33 -23.30
CA LYS A 96 -17.42 -43.02 -24.60
C LYS A 96 -18.64 -42.92 -25.53
N LYS A 97 -19.84 -42.75 -24.96
CA LYS A 97 -21.10 -42.57 -25.68
C LYS A 97 -21.44 -41.11 -25.99
N GLY A 98 -20.53 -40.17 -25.75
CA GLY A 98 -20.70 -38.73 -26.03
C GLY A 98 -21.53 -37.95 -25.01
N GLN A 99 -22.05 -38.60 -23.97
CA GLN A 99 -22.81 -37.94 -22.91
C GLN A 99 -21.88 -37.15 -21.97
N PRO A 100 -22.34 -36.06 -21.33
CA PRO A 100 -21.54 -35.35 -20.33
C PRO A 100 -21.16 -36.28 -19.18
N ASN A 101 -19.91 -36.19 -18.72
CA ASN A 101 -19.44 -36.99 -17.60
C ASN A 101 -19.95 -36.40 -16.27
N LEU A 102 -21.08 -36.92 -15.80
CA LEU A 102 -21.74 -36.46 -14.57
C LEU A 102 -20.81 -36.50 -13.36
N ASN A 103 -19.97 -37.54 -13.23
CA ASN A 103 -19.06 -37.69 -12.09
C ASN A 103 -18.03 -36.56 -12.05
N ALA A 104 -17.49 -36.15 -13.20
CA ALA A 104 -16.55 -35.04 -13.28
C ALA A 104 -17.19 -33.71 -12.88
N VAL A 105 -18.43 -33.46 -13.35
CA VAL A 105 -19.18 -32.25 -13.02
C VAL A 105 -19.56 -32.22 -11.54
N MET A 106 -20.06 -33.34 -11.00
CA MET A 106 -20.41 -33.46 -9.58
C MET A 106 -19.19 -33.24 -8.67
N GLY A 107 -18.01 -33.77 -9.03
CA GLY A 107 -16.78 -33.51 -8.27
C GLY A 107 -16.47 -32.01 -8.16
N CYS A 108 -16.62 -31.25 -9.25
CA CYS A 108 -16.42 -29.80 -9.21
C CYS A 108 -17.46 -29.07 -8.34
N ILE A 109 -18.71 -29.52 -8.34
CA ILE A 109 -19.77 -28.94 -7.50
C ILE A 109 -19.50 -29.20 -6.02
N VAL A 110 -19.13 -30.42 -5.67
CA VAL A 110 -18.80 -30.79 -4.28
C VAL A 110 -17.60 -30.00 -3.78
N GLU A 111 -16.54 -29.88 -4.58
CA GLU A 111 -15.36 -29.07 -4.21
C GLU A 111 -15.74 -27.60 -3.96
N LYS A 112 -16.64 -27.04 -4.78
CA LYS A 112 -17.13 -25.67 -4.58
C LYS A 112 -17.85 -25.53 -3.23
N LEU A 113 -18.75 -26.45 -2.92
CA LEU A 113 -19.52 -26.45 -1.67
C LEU A 113 -18.61 -26.62 -0.44
N MET A 114 -17.58 -27.46 -0.52
CA MET A 114 -16.60 -27.62 0.56
C MET A 114 -15.83 -26.32 0.80
N LYS A 115 -15.33 -25.67 -0.25
CA LYS A 115 -14.66 -24.37 -0.14
C LYS A 115 -15.57 -23.27 0.42
N GLU A 116 -16.84 -23.27 0.04
CA GLU A 116 -17.81 -22.33 0.59
C GLU A 116 -18.09 -22.58 2.08
N LYS A 117 -18.03 -23.84 2.55
CA LYS A 117 -18.13 -24.17 3.97
C LYS A 117 -16.87 -23.75 4.74
N GLU A 118 -15.68 -24.04 4.22
CA GLU A 118 -14.41 -23.67 4.84
C GLU A 118 -14.25 -22.15 5.01
N LYS A 119 -14.76 -21.35 4.08
CA LYS A 119 -14.74 -19.88 4.18
C LYS A 119 -15.74 -19.29 5.17
N LYS A 120 -16.79 -20.05 5.53
CA LYS A 120 -17.84 -19.62 6.46
C LYS A 120 -17.53 -19.97 7.92
N ASN A 121 -16.59 -20.88 8.14
CA ASN A 121 -16.06 -21.25 9.46
C ASN A 121 -14.83 -20.39 9.78
#